data_AF-A0A959N6N5-F1
#
_entry.id   AF-A0A959N6N5-F1
#
_cell.length_a   1.000
_cell.length_b   1.000
_cell.length_c   1.000
_cell.angle_alpha   90.00
_cell.angle_beta   90.00
_cell.angle_gamma   90.00
#
_symmetry.space_group_name_H-M   'P 1'
#
loop_
_entity.id
_entity.type
_entity.pdbx_description
1 polymer ?
#
loop_
_entity_poly.entity_id
_entity_poly.type
_entity_poly.pdbx_seq_one_letter_code
_entity_poly.pdbx_strand_id
1 'polypeptide(L)'
;MGRATLIVILGMMGLFTYTQLTLNQNSTSSSENAIDLYSKQVARNIAHSTLNHLKSYLSENKSYRVVNYVQEDIFEGYVQYNIKDTIVNGEDKVVIHSIGCYNDVEVPVVAVLDIPDLNNIPNYFTDYVLAANGDFNQTNGFFANCCNINVNANIYTGGNFNQSSTGSIFGFVKYVGSHSQNGIISPPDNPSGLPESQNISSITIPPWNISDFTSSITQTFSTGLTINSSFTLGTSSNPEIIHIIGDLTINSSASLNGFGLFLVEGHVFANGGATIPQMDPDKINVAIYSTLNMVISNGTYPNVMFYTNSDFQITNAIITGHVISLGNSEMVSGGLYHKGANPILLPSTENAKKRAKVISYYE
;
A
#
# COMPACT_ATOMS: atom_id res chain seq x y z
N MET A 1 -57.28 -17.86 69.46
CA MET A 1 -56.85 -17.39 68.12
C MET A 1 -55.54 -16.59 68.13
N GLY A 2 -55.28 -15.70 69.10
CA GLY A 2 -54.08 -14.84 69.09
C GLY A 2 -52.71 -15.54 69.01
N ARG A 3 -52.54 -16.74 69.60
CA ARG A 3 -51.26 -17.48 69.51
C ARG A 3 -50.96 -18.00 68.11
N ALA A 4 -51.97 -18.43 67.36
CA ALA A 4 -51.80 -18.91 65.98
C ALA A 4 -51.43 -17.75 65.03
N THR A 5 -52.07 -16.59 65.20
CA THR A 5 -51.74 -15.38 64.44
C THR A 5 -50.28 -14.94 64.65
N LEU A 6 -49.78 -15.03 65.88
CA LEU A 6 -48.41 -14.64 66.23
C LEU A 6 -47.36 -15.55 65.55
N ILE A 7 -47.62 -16.86 65.50
CA ILE A 7 -46.76 -17.83 64.80
C ILE A 7 -46.73 -17.54 63.29
N VAL A 8 -47.87 -17.21 62.69
CA VAL A 8 -47.96 -16.87 61.26
C VAL A 8 -47.18 -15.58 60.96
N ILE A 9 -47.32 -14.54 61.79
CA ILE A 9 -46.57 -13.29 61.62
C ILE A 9 -45.07 -13.53 61.71
N LEU A 10 -44.61 -14.29 62.71
CA LEU A 10 -43.19 -14.62 62.86
C LEU A 10 -42.67 -15.45 61.68
N GLY A 11 -43.45 -16.41 61.19
CA GLY A 11 -43.10 -17.20 59.99
C GLY A 11 -42.99 -16.32 58.73
N MET A 12 -43.93 -15.41 58.52
CA MET A 12 -43.89 -14.46 57.40
C MET A 12 -42.71 -13.49 57.51
N MET A 13 -42.40 -13.00 58.72
CA MET A 13 -41.21 -12.16 58.94
C MET A 13 -39.93 -12.93 58.62
N GLY A 14 -39.81 -14.19 59.07
CA GLY A 14 -38.66 -15.04 58.75
C GLY A 14 -38.49 -15.28 57.25
N LEU A 15 -39.57 -15.61 56.55
CA LEU A 15 -39.55 -15.77 55.08
C LEU A 15 -39.20 -14.46 54.37
N PHE A 16 -39.79 -13.34 54.80
CA PHE A 16 -39.49 -12.03 54.22
C PHE A 16 -38.02 -11.65 54.38
N THR A 17 -37.47 -11.78 55.59
CA THR A 17 -36.04 -11.50 55.85
C THR A 17 -35.13 -12.41 55.03
N TYR A 18 -35.45 -13.71 54.92
CA TYR A 18 -34.69 -14.64 54.09
C TYR A 18 -34.72 -14.23 52.61
N THR A 19 -35.91 -13.96 52.05
CA THR A 19 -36.04 -13.52 50.65
C THR A 19 -35.31 -12.23 50.37
N GLN A 20 -35.33 -11.26 51.30
CA GLN A 20 -34.59 -10.01 51.10
C GLN A 20 -33.07 -10.19 51.16
N LEU A 21 -32.57 -11.06 52.04
CA LEU A 21 -31.15 -11.40 52.06
C LEU A 21 -30.72 -12.04 50.74
N THR A 22 -31.49 -12.98 50.20
CA THR A 22 -31.19 -13.61 48.91
C THR A 22 -31.28 -12.63 47.74
N LEU A 23 -32.27 -11.75 47.71
CA LEU A 23 -32.38 -10.71 46.67
C LEU A 23 -31.21 -9.73 46.71
N ASN A 24 -30.79 -9.30 47.90
CA ASN A 24 -29.63 -8.44 48.05
C ASN A 24 -28.34 -9.15 47.62
N GLN A 25 -28.14 -10.41 47.99
CA GLN A 25 -27.00 -11.20 47.52
C GLN A 25 -26.97 -11.33 46.00
N ASN A 26 -28.10 -11.68 45.38
CA ASN A 26 -28.21 -11.79 43.92
C ASN A 26 -27.98 -10.44 43.22
N SER A 27 -28.48 -9.34 43.79
CA SER A 27 -28.26 -8.00 43.27
C SER A 27 -26.79 -7.60 43.34
N THR A 28 -26.11 -7.86 44.46
CA THR A 28 -24.68 -7.59 44.62
C THR A 28 -23.86 -8.42 43.64
N SER A 29 -24.08 -9.75 43.56
CA SER A 29 -23.37 -10.61 42.62
C SER A 29 -23.66 -10.24 41.16
N SER A 30 -24.88 -9.83 40.82
CA SER A 30 -25.20 -9.33 39.48
C SER A 30 -24.48 -8.02 39.17
N SER A 31 -24.34 -7.12 40.15
CA SER A 31 -23.61 -5.87 39.99
C SER A 31 -22.11 -6.11 39.82
N GLU A 32 -21.52 -7.00 40.62
CA GLU A 32 -20.11 -7.39 40.52
C GLU A 32 -19.82 -8.04 39.16
N ASN A 33 -20.67 -8.97 38.72
CA ASN A 33 -20.56 -9.58 37.39
C ASN A 33 -20.70 -8.54 36.27
N ALA A 34 -21.58 -7.56 36.41
CA ALA A 34 -21.73 -6.50 35.43
C ALA A 34 -20.49 -5.59 35.35
N ILE A 35 -19.87 -5.28 36.50
CA ILE A 35 -18.62 -4.50 36.58
C ILE A 35 -17.46 -5.29 35.97
N ASP A 36 -17.35 -6.60 36.26
CA ASP A 36 -16.32 -7.47 35.69
C ASP A 36 -16.45 -7.58 34.16
N LEU A 37 -17.67 -7.85 33.66
CA LEU A 37 -17.94 -7.90 32.21
C LEU A 37 -17.63 -6.57 31.51
N TYR A 38 -18.02 -5.45 32.13
CA TYR A 38 -17.69 -4.13 31.61
C TYR A 38 -16.18 -3.91 31.56
N SER A 39 -15.46 -4.19 32.66
CA SER A 39 -14.02 -4.00 32.76
C SER A 39 -13.27 -4.88 31.74
N LYS A 40 -13.70 -6.14 31.57
CA LYS A 40 -13.18 -7.05 30.56
C LYS A 40 -13.41 -6.55 29.13
N GLN A 41 -14.59 -5.98 28.84
CA GLN A 41 -14.88 -5.42 27.52
C GLN A 41 -14.03 -4.19 27.22
N VAL A 42 -13.79 -3.33 28.20
CA VAL A 42 -12.90 -2.17 28.05
C VAL A 42 -11.45 -2.61 27.83
N ALA A 43 -10.93 -3.53 28.65
CA ALA A 43 -9.59 -4.12 28.50
C ALA A 43 -9.40 -4.74 27.11
N ARG A 44 -10.39 -5.51 26.62
CA ARG A 44 -10.41 -6.06 25.26
C ARG A 44 -10.32 -4.98 24.19
N ASN A 45 -11.14 -3.93 24.29
CA ASN A 45 -11.14 -2.82 23.34
C ASN A 45 -9.78 -2.09 23.31
N ILE A 46 -9.14 -1.90 24.47
CA ILE A 46 -7.78 -1.34 24.59
C ILE A 46 -6.80 -2.23 23.81
N ALA A 47 -6.76 -3.53 24.09
CA ALA A 47 -5.85 -4.46 23.42
C ALA A 47 -6.03 -4.48 21.89
N HIS A 48 -7.27 -4.51 21.39
CA HIS A 48 -7.55 -4.46 19.95
C HIS A 48 -7.14 -3.13 19.30
N SER A 49 -7.36 -2.01 20.00
CA SER A 49 -7.01 -0.69 19.49
C SER A 49 -5.50 -0.57 19.33
N THR A 50 -4.75 -1.00 20.35
CA THR A 50 -3.28 -1.06 20.32
C THR A 50 -2.79 -1.99 19.22
N LEU A 51 -3.39 -3.16 19.06
CA LEU A 51 -3.03 -4.09 18.00
C LEU A 51 -3.18 -3.48 16.61
N ASN A 52 -4.30 -2.80 16.34
CA ASN A 52 -4.54 -2.12 15.07
C ASN A 52 -3.55 -0.96 14.84
N HIS A 53 -3.23 -0.21 15.91
CA HIS A 53 -2.24 0.85 15.86
C HIS A 53 -0.84 0.30 15.53
N LEU A 54 -0.37 -0.70 16.27
CA LEU A 54 0.93 -1.35 16.06
C LEU A 54 1.03 -2.02 14.69
N LYS A 55 -0.05 -2.63 14.20
CA LYS A 55 -0.13 -3.18 12.85
C LYS A 55 0.10 -2.10 11.79
N SER A 56 -0.51 -0.92 11.96
CA SER A 56 -0.30 0.23 11.07
C SER A 56 1.14 0.72 11.17
N TYR A 57 1.66 0.86 12.40
CA TYR A 57 3.02 1.34 12.64
C TYR A 57 4.08 0.40 12.04
N LEU A 58 3.93 -0.91 12.20
CA LEU A 58 4.81 -1.92 11.62
C LEU A 58 4.77 -1.96 10.09
N SER A 59 3.67 -1.52 9.47
CA SER A 59 3.60 -1.39 8.02
C SER A 59 4.44 -0.22 7.48
N GLU A 60 4.69 0.80 8.31
CA GLU A 60 5.52 1.96 8.00
C GLU A 60 6.98 1.77 8.45
N ASN A 61 7.20 1.18 9.62
CA ASN A 61 8.51 0.93 10.22
C ASN A 61 8.68 -0.55 10.59
N LYS A 62 9.16 -1.33 9.64
CA LYS A 62 9.31 -2.78 9.80
C LYS A 62 10.39 -3.21 10.78
N SER A 63 11.37 -2.37 11.06
CA SER A 63 12.45 -2.69 12.00
C SER A 63 12.02 -2.47 13.44
N TYR A 64 10.85 -1.87 13.66
CA TYR A 64 10.32 -1.63 15.00
C TYR A 64 10.05 -2.96 15.70
N ARG A 65 10.86 -3.26 16.72
CA ARG A 65 10.71 -4.45 17.57
C ARG A 65 10.78 -4.02 19.02
N VAL A 66 9.93 -4.64 19.81
CA VAL A 66 9.79 -4.35 21.23
C VAL A 66 9.92 -5.69 21.95
N VAL A 67 11.16 -6.05 22.28
CA VAL A 67 11.48 -7.39 22.80
C VAL A 67 10.93 -7.59 24.23
N ASN A 68 10.98 -6.54 25.04
CA ASN A 68 10.42 -6.50 26.39
C ASN A 68 9.08 -5.79 26.37
N TYR A 69 8.17 -6.10 27.28
CA TYR A 69 6.90 -5.39 27.35
C TYR A 69 7.12 -3.91 27.62
N VAL A 70 6.48 -3.09 26.80
CA VAL A 70 6.33 -1.66 27.02
C VAL A 70 4.90 -1.42 27.47
N GLN A 71 4.74 -0.54 28.45
CA GLN A 71 3.46 -0.11 28.95
C GLN A 71 3.12 1.27 28.41
N GLU A 72 1.88 1.46 27.95
CA GLU A 72 1.34 2.74 27.51
C GLU A 72 -0.06 2.96 28.09
N ASP A 73 -0.33 4.17 28.57
CA ASP A 73 -1.64 4.52 29.14
C ASP A 73 -2.62 4.88 28.02
N ILE A 74 -3.79 4.22 28.00
CA ILE A 74 -4.81 4.35 26.94
C ILE A 74 -6.20 4.20 27.57
N PHE A 75 -7.11 5.14 27.25
CA PHE A 75 -8.53 5.11 27.64
C PHE A 75 -8.78 4.83 29.14
N GLU A 76 -8.08 5.54 30.03
CA GLU A 76 -8.15 5.39 31.51
C GLU A 76 -7.66 4.03 32.05
N GLY A 77 -7.19 3.14 31.18
CA GLY A 77 -6.42 1.96 31.52
C GLY A 77 -5.01 2.05 30.97
N TYR A 78 -4.38 0.90 30.79
CA TYR A 78 -3.09 0.81 30.12
C TYR A 78 -3.02 -0.45 29.26
N VAL A 79 -2.08 -0.47 28.33
CA VAL A 79 -1.74 -1.63 27.53
C VAL A 79 -0.29 -2.02 27.79
N GLN A 80 -0.02 -3.31 27.89
CA GLN A 80 1.34 -3.84 27.82
C GLN A 80 1.49 -4.58 26.50
N TYR A 81 2.51 -4.26 25.70
CA TYR A 81 2.71 -4.95 24.44
C TYR A 81 4.17 -5.29 24.16
N ASN A 82 4.38 -6.33 23.35
CA ASN A 82 5.66 -6.67 22.78
C ASN A 82 5.50 -7.10 21.31
N ILE A 83 6.59 -6.98 20.56
CA ILE A 83 6.63 -7.29 19.13
C ILE A 83 7.90 -8.07 18.85
N LYS A 84 7.75 -9.28 18.32
CA LYS A 84 8.85 -10.22 18.07
C LYS A 84 8.70 -10.89 16.72
N ASP A 85 9.82 -11.19 16.07
CA ASP A 85 9.83 -12.06 14.90
C ASP A 85 9.57 -13.51 15.33
N THR A 86 8.87 -14.25 14.48
CA THR A 86 8.61 -15.68 14.64
C THR A 86 8.64 -16.36 13.27
N ILE A 87 8.70 -17.69 13.25
CA ILE A 87 8.62 -18.47 12.02
C ILE A 87 7.34 -19.31 12.07
N VAL A 88 6.46 -19.14 11.09
CA VAL A 88 5.25 -19.95 10.95
C VAL A 88 5.27 -20.62 9.58
N ASN A 89 5.23 -21.96 9.56
CA ASN A 89 5.33 -22.77 8.34
C ASN A 89 6.59 -22.48 7.49
N GLY A 90 7.70 -22.15 8.14
CA GLY A 90 8.97 -21.85 7.45
C GLY A 90 9.07 -20.45 6.85
N GLU A 91 8.06 -19.60 7.06
CA GLU A 91 8.10 -18.18 6.66
C GLU A 91 8.26 -17.26 7.87
N ASP A 92 9.06 -16.21 7.72
CA ASP A 92 9.24 -15.17 8.73
C ASP A 92 7.95 -14.36 8.89
N LYS A 93 7.48 -14.25 10.14
CA LYS A 93 6.28 -13.50 10.58
C LYS A 93 6.63 -12.61 11.76
N VAL A 94 5.71 -11.70 12.10
CA VAL A 94 5.81 -10.87 13.30
C VAL A 94 4.65 -11.15 14.23
N VAL A 95 4.93 -11.49 15.48
CA VAL A 95 3.91 -11.63 16.53
C VAL A 95 3.80 -10.31 17.27
N ILE A 96 2.58 -9.81 17.40
CA ILE A 96 2.22 -8.77 18.36
C ILE A 96 1.50 -9.46 19.51
N HIS A 97 2.00 -9.27 20.72
CA HIS A 97 1.25 -9.58 21.93
C HIS A 97 0.84 -8.27 22.59
N SER A 98 -0.46 -8.10 22.84
CA SER A 98 -1.02 -6.91 23.48
C SER A 98 -1.93 -7.34 24.62
N ILE A 99 -1.68 -6.83 25.82
CA ILE A 99 -2.46 -7.12 27.03
C ILE A 99 -3.11 -5.81 27.44
N GLY A 100 -4.41 -5.70 27.27
CA GLY A 100 -5.17 -4.54 27.75
C GLY A 100 -5.53 -4.72 29.21
N CYS A 101 -5.33 -3.67 30.01
CA CYS A 101 -5.55 -3.69 31.45
C CYS A 101 -6.51 -2.56 31.87
N TYR A 102 -7.59 -2.91 32.57
CA TYR A 102 -8.56 -1.96 33.11
C TYR A 102 -9.17 -2.49 34.41
N ASN A 103 -9.14 -1.70 35.50
CA ASN A 103 -9.59 -2.10 36.84
C ASN A 103 -9.06 -3.49 37.29
N ASP A 104 -7.75 -3.71 37.16
CA ASP A 104 -7.07 -4.97 37.49
C ASP A 104 -7.50 -6.20 36.65
N VAL A 105 -8.34 -6.01 35.63
CA VAL A 105 -8.68 -7.04 34.64
C VAL A 105 -7.73 -6.94 33.46
N GLU A 106 -7.09 -8.05 33.13
CA GLU A 106 -6.18 -8.18 31.99
C GLU A 106 -6.80 -9.05 30.90
N VAL A 107 -6.73 -8.57 29.65
CA VAL A 107 -7.16 -9.33 28.46
C VAL A 107 -6.01 -9.40 27.46
N PRO A 108 -5.36 -10.56 27.28
CA PRO A 108 -4.33 -10.75 26.28
C PRO A 108 -4.93 -10.92 24.89
N VAL A 109 -4.26 -10.38 23.89
CA VAL A 109 -4.58 -10.54 22.47
C VAL A 109 -3.27 -10.78 21.73
N VAL A 110 -3.21 -11.88 20.99
CA VAL A 110 -2.06 -12.25 20.16
C VAL A 110 -2.46 -12.24 18.70
N ALA A 111 -1.75 -11.46 17.87
CA ALA A 111 -1.85 -11.56 16.42
C ALA A 111 -0.51 -11.94 15.81
N VAL A 112 -0.56 -12.88 14.87
CA VAL A 112 0.57 -13.16 13.97
C VAL A 112 0.33 -12.40 12.69
N LEU A 113 1.26 -11.51 12.36
CA LEU A 113 1.25 -10.65 11.18
C LEU A 113 2.21 -11.19 10.13
N ASP A 114 1.75 -11.13 8.89
CA ASP A 114 2.58 -11.25 7.70
C ASP A 114 2.97 -9.86 7.22
N ILE A 115 4.18 -9.40 7.51
CA ILE A 115 4.65 -8.09 7.04
C ILE A 115 5.23 -8.26 5.63
N PRO A 116 4.84 -7.44 4.63
CA PRO A 116 5.46 -7.48 3.30
C PRO A 116 6.96 -7.38 3.43
N ASP A 117 7.73 -8.16 2.68
CA ASP A 117 9.11 -7.81 2.42
C ASP A 117 9.14 -6.75 1.31
N LEU A 118 9.79 -5.62 1.59
CA LEU A 118 9.96 -4.48 0.69
C LEU A 118 11.37 -4.49 0.14
N ASN A 119 12.29 -5.27 0.74
CA ASN A 119 13.64 -5.49 0.25
C ASN A 119 13.64 -6.39 -0.98
N ASN A 120 12.50 -7.00 -1.30
CA ASN A 120 12.33 -7.89 -2.43
C ASN A 120 11.43 -7.29 -3.53
N ILE A 121 11.25 -5.96 -3.53
CA ILE A 121 10.65 -5.29 -4.69
C ILE A 121 11.65 -5.42 -5.84
N PRO A 122 11.25 -5.97 -6.99
CA PRO A 122 12.18 -6.11 -8.11
C PRO A 122 12.69 -4.76 -8.59
N ASN A 123 13.99 -4.73 -8.93
CA ASN A 123 14.70 -3.49 -9.25
C ASN A 123 14.06 -2.67 -10.38
N TYR A 124 13.26 -3.27 -11.27
CA TYR A 124 12.52 -2.51 -12.30
C TYR A 124 11.43 -1.58 -11.74
N PHE A 125 10.99 -1.77 -10.49
CA PHE A 125 10.07 -0.85 -9.80
C PHE A 125 10.80 0.24 -8.99
N THR A 126 12.07 0.04 -8.63
CA THR A 126 12.78 0.93 -7.70
C THR A 126 13.95 1.67 -8.33
N ASP A 127 14.70 1.02 -9.22
CA ASP A 127 15.98 1.53 -9.68
C ASP A 127 15.84 2.31 -10.99
N TYR A 128 14.76 2.10 -11.73
CA TYR A 128 14.57 2.68 -13.05
C TYR A 128 13.36 3.62 -13.08
N VAL A 129 13.53 4.77 -13.72
CA VAL A 129 12.40 5.63 -14.11
C VAL A 129 11.64 5.05 -15.29
N LEU A 130 12.35 4.31 -16.14
CA LEU A 130 11.78 3.59 -17.26
C LEU A 130 12.45 2.23 -17.38
N ALA A 131 11.65 1.17 -17.40
CA ALA A 131 12.10 -0.19 -17.69
C ALA A 131 11.26 -0.76 -18.83
N ALA A 132 11.90 -1.05 -19.97
CA ALA A 132 11.25 -1.62 -21.15
C ALA A 132 11.86 -2.97 -21.52
N ASN A 133 11.08 -3.97 -21.92
CA ASN A 133 11.61 -5.19 -22.54
C ASN A 133 11.93 -4.99 -24.04
N GLY A 134 11.21 -4.10 -24.73
CA GLY A 134 11.46 -3.76 -26.13
C GLY A 134 12.49 -2.67 -26.33
N ASP A 135 12.45 -1.99 -27.47
CA ASP A 135 13.35 -0.88 -27.82
C ASP A 135 12.95 0.41 -27.10
N PHE A 136 13.93 1.24 -26.76
CA PHE A 136 13.75 2.63 -26.34
C PHE A 136 14.07 3.56 -27.51
N ASN A 137 13.10 4.36 -27.93
CA ASN A 137 13.24 5.30 -29.04
C ASN A 137 12.87 6.72 -28.59
N GLN A 138 13.81 7.64 -28.66
CA GLN A 138 13.61 9.04 -28.31
C GLN A 138 13.81 9.90 -29.57
N THR A 139 12.77 10.63 -29.99
CA THR A 139 12.77 11.37 -31.27
C THR A 139 12.90 12.89 -31.13
N ASN A 140 12.20 13.55 -30.20
CA ASN A 140 12.41 14.97 -29.87
C ASN A 140 12.59 15.22 -28.37
N GLY A 141 13.28 16.32 -28.04
CA GLY A 141 13.73 16.71 -26.70
C GLY A 141 12.99 16.02 -25.55
N PHE A 142 13.65 15.03 -24.97
CA PHE A 142 13.19 14.25 -23.83
C PHE A 142 14.19 14.41 -22.69
N PHE A 143 13.70 14.44 -21.46
CA PHE A 143 14.58 14.36 -20.30
C PHE A 143 14.12 13.29 -19.30
N ALA A 144 15.07 12.65 -18.66
CA ALA A 144 14.85 11.81 -17.48
C ALA A 144 15.61 12.43 -16.31
N ASN A 145 14.93 12.76 -15.22
CA ASN A 145 15.53 13.40 -14.05
C ASN A 145 14.95 12.80 -12.76
N CYS A 146 15.49 13.13 -11.60
CA CYS A 146 14.88 12.79 -10.32
C CYS A 146 14.50 14.06 -9.56
N CYS A 147 13.50 13.94 -8.68
CA CYS A 147 13.16 14.99 -7.72
C CYS A 147 14.23 15.17 -6.62
N ASN A 148 15.10 14.17 -6.42
CA ASN A 148 16.18 14.19 -5.44
C ASN A 148 17.55 14.15 -6.15
N ILE A 149 18.44 15.08 -5.79
CA ILE A 149 19.76 15.21 -6.39
C ILE A 149 20.67 13.99 -6.18
N ASN A 150 20.39 13.15 -5.18
CA ASN A 150 21.18 11.96 -4.87
C ASN A 150 20.59 10.67 -5.46
N VAL A 151 19.60 10.78 -6.34
CA VAL A 151 18.92 9.61 -6.92
C VAL A 151 19.00 9.70 -8.44
N ASN A 152 19.43 8.60 -9.05
CA ASN A 152 19.58 8.51 -10.50
C ASN A 152 18.26 8.11 -11.17
N ALA A 153 17.89 8.80 -12.25
CA ALA A 153 16.75 8.45 -13.08
C ALA A 153 17.15 7.43 -14.16
N ASN A 154 17.44 6.20 -13.73
CA ASN A 154 18.01 5.20 -14.62
C ASN A 154 16.99 4.71 -15.65
N ILE A 155 17.48 4.35 -16.84
CA ILE A 155 16.67 3.75 -17.91
C ILE A 155 17.20 2.36 -18.21
N TYR A 156 16.29 1.39 -18.31
CA TYR A 156 16.56 0.05 -18.81
C TYR A 156 15.76 -0.20 -20.09
N THR A 157 16.42 -0.81 -21.08
CA THR A 157 15.80 -1.33 -22.30
C THR A 157 16.30 -2.73 -22.61
N GLY A 158 15.39 -3.67 -22.81
CA GLY A 158 15.68 -5.05 -23.23
C GLY A 158 16.02 -5.16 -24.71
N GLY A 159 15.83 -4.08 -25.48
CA GLY A 159 16.20 -3.98 -26.89
C GLY A 159 17.28 -2.93 -27.13
N ASN A 160 17.14 -2.21 -28.25
CA ASN A 160 17.99 -1.11 -28.64
C ASN A 160 17.71 0.14 -27.78
N PHE A 161 18.75 0.95 -27.58
CA PHE A 161 18.64 2.30 -27.03
C PHE A 161 18.95 3.31 -28.13
N ASN A 162 17.94 4.04 -28.59
CA ASN A 162 18.06 5.04 -29.65
C ASN A 162 17.63 6.42 -29.15
N GLN A 163 18.58 7.32 -28.94
CA GLN A 163 18.34 8.71 -28.57
C GLN A 163 18.75 9.63 -29.72
N SER A 164 17.81 9.97 -30.61
CA SER A 164 18.13 10.70 -31.85
C SER A 164 18.22 12.21 -31.69
N SER A 165 17.83 12.78 -30.55
CA SER A 165 17.87 14.24 -30.30
C SER A 165 18.68 14.62 -29.06
N THR A 166 18.82 15.93 -28.80
CA THR A 166 19.62 16.52 -27.71
C THR A 166 18.95 16.42 -26.33
N GLY A 167 18.29 15.31 -26.02
CA GLY A 167 17.69 15.08 -24.70
C GLY A 167 18.74 14.88 -23.59
N SER A 168 18.31 14.90 -22.32
CA SER A 168 19.20 14.72 -21.16
C SER A 168 18.67 13.66 -20.20
N ILE A 169 19.49 12.66 -19.87
CA ILE A 169 19.17 11.61 -18.91
C ILE A 169 20.10 11.76 -17.70
N PHE A 170 19.54 12.15 -16.56
CA PHE A 170 20.24 12.27 -15.29
C PHE A 170 20.20 10.94 -14.53
N GLY A 171 20.80 9.92 -15.12
CA GLY A 171 20.90 8.57 -14.57
C GLY A 171 21.76 7.67 -15.45
N PHE A 172 21.79 6.38 -15.14
CA PHE A 172 22.45 5.37 -15.95
C PHE A 172 21.51 4.80 -17.02
N VAL A 173 22.06 4.44 -18.18
CA VAL A 173 21.34 3.73 -19.24
C VAL A 173 21.86 2.31 -19.36
N LYS A 174 20.98 1.32 -19.20
CA LYS A 174 21.29 -0.09 -19.40
C LYS A 174 20.51 -0.63 -20.58
N TYR A 175 21.20 -1.32 -21.48
CA TYR A 175 20.61 -1.83 -22.72
C TYR A 175 21.13 -3.24 -23.05
N VAL A 176 20.38 -3.99 -23.85
CA VAL A 176 20.81 -5.32 -24.32
C VAL A 176 21.23 -5.30 -25.79
N GLY A 177 20.51 -4.54 -26.63
CA GLY A 177 20.76 -4.42 -28.06
C GLY A 177 21.87 -3.42 -28.40
N SER A 178 21.63 -2.63 -29.44
CA SER A 178 22.53 -1.56 -29.86
C SER A 178 22.29 -0.27 -29.07
N HIS A 179 23.28 0.61 -29.04
CA HIS A 179 23.20 1.91 -28.38
C HIS A 179 23.62 3.03 -29.33
N SER A 180 22.70 3.98 -29.53
CA SER A 180 22.90 5.20 -30.32
C SER A 180 22.42 6.39 -29.49
N GLN A 181 23.30 7.36 -29.26
CA GLN A 181 22.99 8.56 -28.48
C GLN A 181 23.45 9.84 -29.19
N ASN A 182 22.55 10.82 -29.27
CA ASN A 182 22.83 12.21 -29.66
C ASN A 182 22.66 13.19 -28.49
N GLY A 183 22.17 12.72 -27.34
CA GLY A 183 21.93 13.51 -26.14
C GLY A 183 22.99 13.33 -25.05
N ILE A 184 22.68 13.82 -23.86
CA ILE A 184 23.55 13.73 -22.67
C ILE A 184 23.01 12.63 -21.74
N ILE A 185 23.89 11.77 -21.24
CA ILE A 185 23.63 10.87 -20.11
C ILE A 185 24.61 11.29 -19.02
N SER A 186 24.14 11.66 -17.84
CA SER A 186 25.00 12.15 -16.76
C SER A 186 24.36 11.84 -15.41
N PRO A 187 24.68 10.69 -14.78
CA PRO A 187 24.12 10.31 -13.49
C PRO A 187 24.57 11.31 -12.40
N PRO A 188 23.64 11.92 -11.64
CA PRO A 188 23.98 12.82 -10.54
C PRO A 188 24.84 12.17 -9.44
N ASP A 189 24.63 10.87 -9.18
CA ASP A 189 25.40 10.11 -8.20
C ASP A 189 26.09 8.92 -8.84
N ASN A 190 27.43 8.96 -8.91
CA ASN A 190 28.27 7.90 -9.48
C ASN A 190 29.60 7.73 -8.72
N PRO A 191 29.56 7.37 -7.43
CA PRO A 191 30.76 7.29 -6.59
C PRO A 191 31.70 6.16 -7.03
N SER A 192 31.18 5.15 -7.71
CA SER A 192 31.93 4.00 -8.19
C SER A 192 32.53 4.19 -9.59
N GLY A 193 32.30 5.33 -10.24
CA GLY A 193 32.83 5.61 -11.58
C GLY A 193 32.35 4.63 -12.65
N LEU A 194 31.09 4.16 -12.53
CA LEU A 194 30.47 3.28 -13.52
C LEU A 194 30.29 4.02 -14.85
N PRO A 195 30.32 3.30 -15.99
CA PRO A 195 30.01 3.90 -17.28
C PRO A 195 28.55 4.41 -17.29
N GLU A 196 28.32 5.58 -17.88
CA GLU A 196 27.01 6.24 -17.97
C GLU A 196 25.99 5.39 -18.74
N SER A 197 26.47 4.66 -19.75
CA SER A 197 25.70 3.65 -20.46
C SER A 197 26.43 2.31 -20.51
N GLN A 198 25.70 1.22 -20.31
CA GLN A 198 26.27 -0.13 -20.22
C GLN A 198 25.39 -1.18 -20.94
N ASN A 199 26.03 -2.02 -21.73
CA ASN A 199 25.40 -3.24 -22.24
C ASN A 199 25.36 -4.31 -21.14
N ILE A 200 24.18 -4.87 -20.86
CA ILE A 200 23.96 -5.86 -19.81
C ILE A 200 23.19 -7.07 -20.34
N SER A 201 23.16 -8.16 -19.56
CA SER A 201 22.23 -9.26 -19.80
C SER A 201 20.79 -8.81 -19.58
N SER A 202 19.86 -9.37 -20.35
CA SER A 202 18.43 -9.06 -20.22
C SER A 202 17.93 -9.28 -18.79
N ILE A 203 17.21 -8.29 -18.28
CA ILE A 203 16.39 -8.39 -17.07
C ILE A 203 15.03 -8.87 -17.53
N THR A 204 14.45 -9.86 -16.84
CA THR A 204 13.09 -10.33 -17.17
C THR A 204 12.09 -9.48 -16.41
N ILE A 205 11.27 -8.72 -17.14
CA ILE A 205 10.09 -8.05 -16.61
C ILE A 205 8.88 -8.96 -16.88
N PRO A 206 8.25 -9.55 -15.84
CA PRO A 206 7.16 -10.52 -16.03
C PRO A 206 5.83 -9.80 -16.31
N PRO A 207 4.98 -10.28 -17.25
CA PRO A 207 3.69 -9.64 -17.51
C PRO A 207 2.84 -9.60 -16.24
N TRP A 208 2.12 -8.50 -16.03
CA TRP A 208 1.15 -8.42 -14.95
C TRP A 208 -0.17 -9.09 -15.37
N ASN A 209 -0.89 -9.71 -14.42
CA ASN A 209 -2.19 -10.34 -14.68
C ASN A 209 -3.27 -9.79 -13.74
N ILE A 210 -4.49 -9.60 -14.27
CA ILE A 210 -5.66 -9.18 -13.48
C ILE A 210 -5.99 -10.17 -12.36
N SER A 211 -5.73 -11.47 -12.57
CA SER A 211 -5.94 -12.51 -11.56
C SER A 211 -5.21 -12.22 -10.24
N ASP A 212 -4.09 -11.50 -10.32
CA ASP A 212 -3.22 -11.19 -9.20
C ASP A 212 -3.87 -10.17 -8.25
N PHE A 213 -4.95 -9.52 -8.70
CA PHE A 213 -5.64 -8.46 -7.97
C PHE A 213 -7.09 -8.80 -7.65
N THR A 214 -7.64 -9.93 -8.12
CA THR A 214 -9.07 -10.23 -8.04
C THR A 214 -9.64 -10.13 -6.63
N SER A 215 -8.90 -10.57 -5.61
CA SER A 215 -9.32 -10.49 -4.20
C SER A 215 -9.30 -9.07 -3.62
N SER A 216 -8.68 -8.13 -4.30
CA SER A 216 -8.45 -6.75 -3.83
C SER A 216 -9.23 -5.72 -4.64
N ILE A 217 -9.88 -6.11 -5.75
CA ILE A 217 -10.71 -5.22 -6.57
C ILE A 217 -11.84 -4.65 -5.70
N THR A 218 -11.94 -3.33 -5.67
CA THR A 218 -12.99 -2.60 -4.96
C THR A 218 -14.11 -2.17 -5.90
N GLN A 219 -13.82 -1.99 -7.19
CA GLN A 219 -14.79 -1.57 -8.20
C GLN A 219 -14.48 -2.22 -9.56
N THR A 220 -15.52 -2.57 -10.31
CA THR A 220 -15.40 -3.07 -11.68
C THR A 220 -16.30 -2.29 -12.64
N PHE A 221 -15.74 -1.87 -13.77
CA PHE A 221 -16.45 -1.33 -14.91
C PHE A 221 -16.47 -2.38 -16.03
N SER A 222 -17.67 -2.80 -16.44
CA SER A 222 -17.85 -3.83 -17.47
C SER A 222 -17.63 -3.33 -18.90
N THR A 223 -17.37 -2.04 -19.06
CA THR A 223 -17.03 -1.37 -20.32
C THR A 223 -15.88 -0.39 -20.07
N GLY A 224 -15.32 0.18 -21.14
CA GLY A 224 -14.35 1.26 -21.04
C GLY A 224 -14.83 2.44 -20.18
N LEU A 225 -13.86 3.15 -19.59
CA LEU A 225 -14.09 4.27 -18.68
C LEU A 225 -13.47 5.55 -19.25
N THR A 226 -14.26 6.63 -19.30
CA THR A 226 -13.77 7.95 -19.66
C THR A 226 -13.91 8.89 -18.47
N ILE A 227 -12.78 9.42 -18.00
CA ILE A 227 -12.71 10.36 -16.88
C ILE A 227 -12.61 11.78 -17.45
N ASN A 228 -13.68 12.56 -17.26
CA ASN A 228 -13.79 13.93 -17.77
C ASN A 228 -13.62 15.01 -16.68
N SER A 229 -13.64 14.63 -15.41
CA SER A 229 -13.68 15.55 -14.27
C SER A 229 -12.95 14.98 -13.07
N SER A 230 -13.12 15.59 -11.89
CA SER A 230 -12.65 15.03 -10.64
C SER A 230 -13.17 13.59 -10.45
N PHE A 231 -12.26 12.69 -10.11
CA PHE A 231 -12.48 11.30 -9.78
C PHE A 231 -11.78 11.02 -8.45
N THR A 232 -12.56 10.75 -7.41
CA THR A 232 -12.05 10.50 -6.07
C THR A 232 -11.72 9.02 -5.92
N LEU A 233 -10.52 8.75 -5.44
CA LEU A 233 -9.98 7.42 -5.13
C LEU A 233 -9.99 7.19 -3.61
N GLY A 234 -9.45 6.05 -3.19
CA GLY A 234 -9.31 5.68 -1.79
C GLY A 234 -8.23 6.46 -1.03
N THR A 235 -7.94 5.99 0.18
CA THR A 235 -6.90 6.55 1.07
C THR A 235 -5.60 5.75 0.98
N SER A 236 -4.50 6.26 1.54
CA SER A 236 -3.23 5.51 1.58
C SER A 236 -3.38 4.14 2.28
N SER A 237 -4.15 4.09 3.37
CA SER A 237 -4.43 2.84 4.10
C SER A 237 -5.48 1.96 3.43
N ASN A 238 -6.32 2.53 2.57
CA ASN A 238 -7.35 1.81 1.81
C ASN A 238 -7.53 2.40 0.41
N PRO A 239 -6.61 2.11 -0.55
CA PRO A 239 -6.69 2.62 -1.89
C PRO A 239 -7.78 1.89 -2.67
N GLU A 240 -8.28 2.56 -3.69
CA GLU A 240 -9.29 1.99 -4.58
C GLU A 240 -8.63 1.18 -5.69
N ILE A 241 -9.07 -0.05 -5.92
CA ILE A 241 -8.56 -0.94 -6.96
C ILE A 241 -9.67 -1.15 -7.98
N ILE A 242 -9.52 -0.51 -9.13
CA ILE A 242 -10.55 -0.37 -10.15
C ILE A 242 -10.19 -1.24 -11.33
N HIS A 243 -11.05 -2.21 -11.65
CA HIS A 243 -10.93 -3.05 -12.84
C HIS A 243 -11.80 -2.51 -13.98
N ILE A 244 -11.23 -2.36 -15.18
CA ILE A 244 -11.90 -1.81 -16.35
C ILE A 244 -11.80 -2.81 -17.50
N ILE A 245 -12.95 -3.34 -17.92
CA ILE A 245 -13.08 -4.24 -19.06
C ILE A 245 -13.28 -3.37 -20.33
N GLY A 246 -12.16 -2.90 -20.88
CA GLY A 246 -12.10 -2.01 -22.03
C GLY A 246 -11.04 -0.93 -21.86
N ASP A 247 -11.11 0.11 -22.68
CA ASP A 247 -10.13 1.20 -22.68
C ASP A 247 -10.38 2.19 -21.52
N LEU A 248 -9.31 2.79 -21.01
CA LEU A 248 -9.34 3.91 -20.08
C LEU A 248 -8.92 5.19 -20.80
N THR A 249 -9.79 6.20 -20.80
CA THR A 249 -9.46 7.55 -21.29
C THR A 249 -9.48 8.55 -20.16
N ILE A 250 -8.36 9.25 -19.93
CA ILE A 250 -8.23 10.35 -18.97
C ILE A 250 -8.10 11.64 -19.77
N ASN A 251 -9.12 12.51 -19.70
CA ASN A 251 -9.14 13.76 -20.45
C ASN A 251 -8.52 14.93 -19.69
N SER A 252 -8.31 16.04 -20.38
CA SER A 252 -7.52 17.19 -19.91
C SER A 252 -8.04 17.86 -18.64
N SER A 253 -9.34 17.74 -18.36
CA SER A 253 -10.02 18.30 -17.19
C SER A 253 -10.17 17.30 -16.04
N ALA A 254 -9.65 16.08 -16.20
CA ALA A 254 -9.70 15.07 -15.16
C ALA A 254 -8.79 15.43 -13.99
N SER A 255 -9.24 15.09 -12.78
CA SER A 255 -8.40 15.15 -11.59
C SER A 255 -8.55 13.88 -10.78
N LEU A 256 -7.47 13.13 -10.58
CA LEU A 256 -7.49 11.88 -9.80
C LEU A 256 -7.05 12.18 -8.37
N ASN A 257 -7.99 12.14 -7.42
CA ASN A 257 -7.77 12.59 -6.05
C ASN A 257 -7.76 11.41 -5.09
N GLY A 258 -6.61 11.09 -4.48
CA GLY A 258 -6.48 10.00 -3.51
C GLY A 258 -5.47 8.94 -3.95
N PHE A 259 -5.65 7.71 -3.46
CA PHE A 259 -4.78 6.57 -3.73
C PHE A 259 -5.54 5.46 -4.46
N GLY A 260 -5.01 4.97 -5.57
CA GLY A 260 -5.69 3.92 -6.32
C GLY A 260 -4.86 3.26 -7.41
N LEU A 261 -5.37 2.12 -7.87
CA LEU A 261 -4.82 1.29 -8.93
C LEU A 261 -5.89 1.02 -9.97
N PHE A 262 -5.64 1.43 -11.21
CA PHE A 262 -6.47 1.08 -12.36
C PHE A 262 -5.89 -0.16 -13.05
N LEU A 263 -6.71 -1.17 -13.24
CA LEU A 263 -6.39 -2.42 -13.94
C LEU A 263 -7.20 -2.47 -15.23
N VAL A 264 -6.55 -2.19 -16.35
CA VAL A 264 -7.19 -1.93 -17.64
C VAL A 264 -6.91 -3.09 -18.59
N GLU A 265 -7.97 -3.75 -19.08
CA GLU A 265 -7.84 -4.84 -20.07
C GLU A 265 -7.78 -4.33 -21.53
N GLY A 266 -7.94 -3.02 -21.73
CA GLY A 266 -7.80 -2.35 -23.02
C GLY A 266 -6.57 -1.44 -23.09
N HIS A 267 -6.67 -0.39 -23.89
CA HIS A 267 -5.67 0.67 -24.04
C HIS A 267 -5.85 1.74 -22.96
N VAL A 268 -4.79 2.49 -22.68
CA VAL A 268 -4.87 3.70 -21.86
C VAL A 268 -4.51 4.92 -22.71
N PHE A 269 -5.42 5.89 -22.74
CA PHE A 269 -5.22 7.18 -23.36
C PHE A 269 -5.28 8.25 -22.29
N ALA A 270 -4.15 8.86 -21.96
CA ALA A 270 -4.11 10.02 -21.10
C ALA A 270 -3.81 11.25 -21.96
N ASN A 271 -4.80 12.12 -22.13
CA ASN A 271 -4.73 13.28 -23.02
C ASN A 271 -4.98 14.55 -22.22
N GLY A 272 -4.06 15.52 -22.29
CA GLY A 272 -4.25 16.82 -21.65
C GLY A 272 -3.76 16.90 -20.21
N GLY A 273 -3.78 18.10 -19.62
CA GLY A 273 -3.25 18.42 -18.28
C GLY A 273 -4.01 17.82 -17.08
N ALA A 274 -4.38 16.54 -17.14
CA ALA A 274 -5.02 15.84 -16.04
C ALA A 274 -4.17 15.99 -14.76
N THR A 275 -4.80 16.45 -13.69
CA THR A 275 -4.07 16.74 -12.44
C THR A 275 -4.19 15.57 -11.49
N ILE A 276 -3.06 14.99 -11.11
CA ILE A 276 -2.98 13.98 -10.05
C ILE A 276 -2.24 14.65 -8.89
N PRO A 277 -2.95 15.23 -7.90
CA PRO A 277 -2.30 16.00 -6.85
C PRO A 277 -1.31 15.13 -6.07
N GLN A 278 -0.18 15.73 -5.70
CA GLN A 278 0.79 15.09 -4.82
C GLN A 278 0.21 15.01 -3.41
N MET A 279 -0.32 13.84 -3.07
CA MET A 279 -0.86 13.58 -1.73
C MET A 279 0.25 13.21 -0.73
N ASP A 280 1.34 12.62 -1.23
CA ASP A 280 2.52 12.23 -0.46
C ASP A 280 3.77 12.72 -1.21
N PRO A 281 4.68 13.50 -0.56
CA PRO A 281 5.87 14.02 -1.21
C PRO A 281 6.79 12.90 -1.72
N ASP A 282 6.81 11.75 -1.06
CA ASP A 282 7.80 10.69 -1.24
C ASP A 282 7.24 9.46 -1.97
N LYS A 283 5.92 9.30 -2.07
CA LYS A 283 5.28 8.13 -2.68
C LYS A 283 4.40 8.45 -3.89
N ILE A 284 4.28 7.48 -4.80
CA ILE A 284 3.28 7.48 -5.88
C ILE A 284 1.90 7.18 -5.26
N ASN A 285 0.87 7.91 -5.69
CA ASN A 285 -0.50 7.70 -5.21
C ASN A 285 -1.39 6.98 -6.23
N VAL A 286 -1.10 7.08 -7.53
CA VAL A 286 -1.88 6.40 -8.56
C VAL A 286 -1.02 5.42 -9.35
N ALA A 287 -1.56 4.26 -9.64
CA ALA A 287 -0.99 3.30 -10.58
C ALA A 287 -2.00 2.98 -11.66
N ILE A 288 -1.53 2.86 -12.90
CA ILE A 288 -2.37 2.50 -14.05
C ILE A 288 -1.68 1.37 -14.78
N TYR A 289 -2.34 0.21 -14.82
CA TYR A 289 -1.86 -1.02 -15.41
C TYR A 289 -2.70 -1.33 -16.65
N SER A 290 -2.06 -1.65 -17.77
CA SER A 290 -2.72 -1.90 -19.06
C SER A 290 -2.23 -3.19 -19.70
N THR A 291 -3.14 -3.99 -20.24
CA THR A 291 -2.77 -5.17 -21.03
C THR A 291 -2.35 -4.78 -22.45
N LEU A 292 -2.85 -3.65 -22.96
CA LEU A 292 -2.54 -3.09 -24.28
C LEU A 292 -1.76 -1.77 -24.17
N ASN A 293 -1.59 -1.09 -25.29
CA ASN A 293 -0.73 0.10 -25.37
C ASN A 293 -1.19 1.22 -24.44
N MET A 294 -0.23 2.01 -23.98
CA MET A 294 -0.48 3.27 -23.28
C MET A 294 0.06 4.44 -24.09
N VAL A 295 -0.78 5.45 -24.29
CA VAL A 295 -0.42 6.68 -24.98
C VAL A 295 -0.70 7.86 -24.05
N ILE A 296 0.37 8.55 -23.67
CA ILE A 296 0.34 9.71 -22.78
C ILE A 296 0.69 10.95 -23.59
N SER A 297 -0.27 11.85 -23.75
CA SER A 297 -0.10 13.05 -24.56
C SER A 297 -0.44 14.33 -23.80
N ASN A 298 0.31 15.40 -24.09
CA ASN A 298 0.03 16.79 -23.75
C ASN A 298 -0.32 17.04 -22.29
N GLY A 299 0.63 17.12 -21.37
CA GLY A 299 0.29 17.47 -19.98
C GLY A 299 1.36 17.11 -18.96
N THR A 300 1.03 17.32 -17.69
CA THR A 300 1.86 16.89 -16.57
C THR A 300 1.06 15.91 -15.73
N TYR A 301 1.63 14.73 -15.49
CA TYR A 301 1.04 13.64 -14.73
C TYR A 301 1.92 13.36 -13.51
N PRO A 302 1.71 14.08 -12.40
CA PRO A 302 2.52 13.88 -11.22
C PRO A 302 2.10 12.61 -10.47
N ASN A 303 3.06 11.94 -9.83
CA ASN A 303 2.86 10.84 -8.89
C ASN A 303 2.06 9.64 -9.43
N VAL A 304 2.38 9.21 -10.64
CA VAL A 304 1.74 8.07 -11.30
C VAL A 304 2.75 7.00 -11.72
N MET A 305 2.40 5.73 -11.49
CA MET A 305 3.08 4.58 -12.08
C MET A 305 2.29 4.11 -13.30
N PHE A 306 2.99 3.86 -14.41
CA PHE A 306 2.42 3.20 -15.58
C PHE A 306 3.06 1.83 -15.76
N TYR A 307 2.23 0.80 -15.94
CA TYR A 307 2.71 -0.54 -16.27
C TYR A 307 1.89 -1.16 -17.42
N THR A 308 2.50 -1.33 -18.59
CA THR A 308 1.86 -2.00 -19.74
C THR A 308 2.51 -3.33 -20.14
N ASN A 309 1.67 -4.30 -20.51
CA ASN A 309 2.09 -5.55 -21.17
C ASN A 309 2.41 -5.36 -22.67
N SER A 310 2.31 -4.14 -23.19
CA SER A 310 2.49 -3.79 -24.60
C SER A 310 3.36 -2.52 -24.73
N ASP A 311 3.20 -1.74 -25.81
CA ASP A 311 3.99 -0.54 -26.06
C ASP A 311 3.56 0.66 -25.19
N PHE A 312 4.53 1.52 -24.86
CA PHE A 312 4.33 2.78 -24.16
C PHE A 312 4.80 3.96 -25.01
N GLN A 313 3.96 4.98 -25.14
CA GLN A 313 4.29 6.20 -25.88
C GLN A 313 4.02 7.45 -25.05
N ILE A 314 4.96 8.39 -25.06
CA ILE A 314 4.79 9.73 -24.49
C ILE A 314 5.02 10.81 -25.54
N THR A 315 4.13 11.79 -25.62
CA THR A 315 4.24 12.95 -26.52
C THR A 315 3.88 14.24 -25.78
N ASN A 316 4.82 15.17 -25.68
CA ASN A 316 4.65 16.47 -25.03
C ASN A 316 4.07 16.34 -23.61
N ALA A 317 4.56 15.37 -22.83
CA ALA A 317 4.09 15.16 -21.47
C ALA A 317 5.22 14.97 -20.46
N ILE A 318 4.97 15.36 -19.22
CA ILE A 318 5.88 15.19 -18.09
C ILE A 318 5.24 14.22 -17.10
N ILE A 319 5.93 13.15 -16.75
CA ILE A 319 5.45 12.17 -15.76
C ILE A 319 6.36 12.24 -14.54
N THR A 320 5.80 12.34 -13.34
CA THR A 320 6.58 12.13 -12.10
C THR A 320 6.20 10.77 -11.53
N GLY A 321 7.10 9.80 -11.59
CA GLY A 321 6.83 8.42 -11.22
C GLY A 321 7.80 7.46 -11.91
N HIS A 322 7.28 6.32 -12.38
CA HIS A 322 8.04 5.37 -13.18
C HIS A 322 7.14 4.68 -14.20
N VAL A 323 7.77 4.19 -15.26
CA VAL A 323 7.13 3.56 -16.40
C VAL A 323 7.72 2.18 -16.62
N ILE A 324 6.86 1.18 -16.77
CA ILE A 324 7.26 -0.19 -17.10
C ILE A 324 6.49 -0.62 -18.35
N SER A 325 7.21 -1.15 -19.32
CA SER A 325 6.66 -1.57 -20.61
C SER A 325 7.23 -2.93 -21.02
N LEU A 326 6.37 -3.90 -21.34
CA LEU A 326 6.83 -5.16 -21.94
C LEU A 326 7.10 -5.02 -23.45
N GLY A 327 6.59 -3.96 -24.07
CA GLY A 327 6.85 -3.63 -25.47
C GLY A 327 7.94 -2.56 -25.62
N ASN A 328 7.85 -1.85 -26.73
CA ASN A 328 8.69 -0.71 -27.03
C ASN A 328 8.28 0.50 -26.19
N SER A 329 9.21 1.42 -26.00
CA SER A 329 9.01 2.70 -25.33
C SER A 329 9.41 3.84 -26.24
N GLU A 330 8.44 4.64 -26.66
CA GLU A 330 8.65 5.79 -27.54
C GLU A 330 8.50 7.12 -26.78
N MET A 331 9.58 7.88 -26.72
CA MET A 331 9.67 9.20 -26.10
C MET A 331 9.73 10.29 -27.17
N VAL A 332 8.56 10.76 -27.63
CA VAL A 332 8.48 11.75 -28.70
C VAL A 332 8.89 13.13 -28.23
N SER A 333 8.42 13.57 -27.06
CA SER A 333 8.86 14.80 -26.38
C SER A 333 8.33 14.81 -24.95
N GLY A 334 8.99 15.56 -24.06
CA GLY A 334 8.57 15.71 -22.66
C GLY A 334 9.61 15.20 -21.66
N GLY A 335 9.19 14.55 -20.58
CA GLY A 335 10.15 13.98 -19.64
C GLY A 335 9.59 13.11 -18.53
N LEU A 336 10.48 12.41 -17.85
CA LEU A 336 10.19 11.58 -16.69
C LEU A 336 10.96 12.09 -15.47
N TYR A 337 10.28 12.20 -14.33
CA TYR A 337 10.88 12.44 -13.03
C TYR A 337 10.77 11.18 -12.18
N HIS A 338 11.89 10.57 -11.85
CA HIS A 338 11.94 9.36 -11.05
C HIS A 338 11.37 9.59 -9.65
N LYS A 339 10.42 8.73 -9.28
CA LYS A 339 9.90 8.62 -7.93
C LYS A 339 9.70 7.14 -7.59
N GLY A 340 10.10 6.76 -6.38
CA GLY A 340 10.02 5.39 -5.91
C GLY A 340 8.58 4.85 -5.95
N ALA A 341 8.45 3.55 -6.26
CA ALA A 341 7.17 2.89 -6.27
C ALA A 341 6.50 2.89 -4.90
N ASN A 342 5.17 2.99 -4.89
CA ASN A 342 4.39 2.71 -3.70
C ASN A 342 4.10 1.21 -3.64
N PRO A 343 4.61 0.47 -2.64
CA PRO A 343 4.49 -0.98 -2.58
C PRO A 343 3.05 -1.50 -2.56
N ILE A 344 2.13 -0.68 -2.05
CA ILE A 344 0.70 -1.02 -1.99
C ILE A 344 0.10 -1.15 -3.40
N LEU A 345 0.71 -0.49 -4.40
CA LEU A 345 0.24 -0.44 -5.78
C LEU A 345 0.89 -1.46 -6.72
N LEU A 346 1.88 -2.25 -6.27
CA LEU A 346 2.63 -3.23 -7.08
C LEU A 346 1.81 -4.51 -7.37
N PRO A 347 2.17 -5.46 -8.25
CA PRO A 347 1.49 -6.76 -8.35
C PRO A 347 1.69 -7.66 -7.11
N SER A 348 0.72 -8.53 -6.81
CA SER A 348 0.81 -9.45 -5.65
C SER A 348 1.68 -10.68 -5.93
N THR A 349 1.79 -11.09 -7.20
CA THR A 349 2.63 -12.18 -7.71
C THR A 349 4.12 -11.90 -7.58
N GLU A 350 4.47 -10.64 -7.33
CA GLU A 350 5.82 -10.17 -7.03
C GLU A 350 6.06 -10.12 -5.51
N ASN A 351 5.58 -11.11 -4.76
CA ASN A 351 5.83 -11.38 -3.33
C ASN A 351 5.80 -10.22 -2.30
N ALA A 352 5.34 -9.02 -2.67
CA ALA A 352 5.07 -7.95 -1.72
C ALA A 352 3.69 -8.20 -1.12
N LYS A 353 3.64 -8.87 0.04
CA LYS A 353 2.41 -9.07 0.83
C LYS A 353 1.88 -7.71 1.30
N LYS A 354 1.13 -7.01 0.45
CA LYS A 354 0.86 -5.55 0.47
C LYS A 354 0.34 -4.91 1.75
N ARG A 355 -0.07 -5.67 2.76
CA ARG A 355 -0.44 -5.18 4.09
C ARG A 355 -0.07 -6.22 5.12
N ALA A 356 0.28 -5.78 6.32
CA ALA A 356 0.35 -6.64 7.48
C ALA A 356 -0.96 -7.45 7.57
N LYS A 357 -0.92 -8.74 7.24
CA LYS A 357 -2.11 -9.60 7.27
C LYS A 357 -2.11 -10.36 8.58
N VAL A 358 -3.21 -10.28 9.32
CA VAL A 358 -3.39 -11.16 10.49
C VAL A 358 -3.61 -12.57 9.97
N ILE A 359 -2.66 -13.47 10.22
CA ILE A 359 -2.72 -14.87 9.81
C ILE A 359 -3.47 -15.68 10.86
N SER A 360 -3.20 -15.42 12.13
CA SER A 360 -3.88 -16.04 13.25
C SER A 360 -4.11 -15.02 14.35
N TYR A 361 -5.23 -15.19 15.04
CA TYR A 361 -5.71 -14.32 16.08
C TYR A 361 -6.13 -15.18 17.27
N TYR A 362 -5.58 -14.90 18.45
CA TYR A 362 -5.92 -15.56 19.71
C TYR A 362 -6.31 -14.50 20.74
N GLU A 363 -7.41 -14.75 21.42
CA GLU A 363 -7.94 -13.96 22.53
C GLU A 363 -8.13 -14.86 23.76
#